data_AF-A0A6B2GCV2-F1
#
_entry.id   AF-A0A6B2GCV2-F1
#
_cell.length_a   1.000
_cell.length_b   1.000
_cell.length_c   1.000
_cell.angle_alpha   90.00
_cell.angle_beta   90.00
_cell.angle_gamma   90.00
#
_symmetry.space_group_name_H-M   'P 1'
#
loop_
_entity.id
_entity.type
_entity.pdbx_description
1 polymer ?
#
loop_
_entity_poly.entity_id
_entity_poly.type
_entity_poly.pdbx_seq_one_letter_code
_entity_poly.pdbx_strand_id
1 'polypeptide(L)'
;MTFILPSIVDKKYNPVLQKPPYKVSQTAQQITDTLDFIADLHCDALLWKRNLLKKNDFGVVDIPRMIEGNEALQAFTIVSKVPKNMNFDKNTGETDAITLPYILEGRPIKSWFNLTQRALVQCQALQHFADISNGKFFVIKSKTDLQNFIEKRKNNRQIAAGYLGIEGMHALSGKLTNIEVLY
;
A
#
# COMPACT_ATOMS: atom_id res chain seq x y z
N MET A 1 -11.69 -2.70 -23.00
CA MET A 1 -11.58 -1.26 -22.66
C MET A 1 -11.32 -0.99 -21.18
N THR A 2 -11.21 -2.02 -20.32
CA THR A 2 -11.24 -1.89 -18.85
C THR A 2 -9.86 -1.67 -18.19
N PHE A 3 -8.75 -1.87 -18.89
CA PHE A 3 -7.39 -1.76 -18.32
C PHE A 3 -6.82 -0.34 -18.29
N ILE A 4 -7.36 0.58 -19.10
CA ILE A 4 -6.80 1.94 -19.25
C ILE A 4 -7.38 2.89 -18.19
N LEU A 5 -8.66 2.72 -17.83
CA LEU A 5 -9.31 3.65 -16.91
C LEU A 5 -8.68 3.67 -15.50
N PRO A 6 -8.31 2.52 -14.88
CA PRO A 6 -7.65 2.54 -13.57
C PRO A 6 -6.31 3.28 -13.57
N SER A 7 -5.49 3.11 -14.62
CA SER A 7 -4.19 3.78 -14.69
C SER A 7 -4.32 5.30 -14.90
N ILE A 8 -5.35 5.76 -15.61
CA ILE A 8 -5.64 7.21 -15.75
C ILE A 8 -6.01 7.82 -14.39
N VAL A 9 -6.89 7.15 -13.63
CA VAL A 9 -7.31 7.63 -12.31
C VAL A 9 -6.12 7.67 -11.35
N ASP A 10 -5.36 6.58 -11.24
CA ASP A 10 -4.18 6.53 -10.36
C ASP A 10 -3.13 7.60 -10.75
N LYS A 11 -2.77 7.73 -12.04
CA LYS A 11 -1.84 8.76 -12.52
C LYS A 11 -2.23 10.18 -12.13
N LYS A 12 -3.54 10.48 -12.13
CA LYS A 12 -4.05 11.80 -11.74
C LYS A 12 -3.79 12.10 -10.26
N TYR A 13 -3.93 11.10 -9.39
CA TYR A 13 -3.82 11.29 -7.94
C TYR A 13 -2.41 11.01 -7.40
N ASN A 14 -1.58 10.25 -8.11
CA ASN A 14 -0.24 9.85 -7.67
C ASN A 14 0.86 10.27 -8.67
N PRO A 15 1.00 11.57 -8.97
CA PRO A 15 2.06 12.04 -9.84
C PRO A 15 3.43 11.81 -9.20
N VAL A 16 4.40 11.41 -10.02
CA VAL A 16 5.82 11.39 -9.63
C VAL A 16 6.44 12.70 -10.12
N LEU A 17 6.70 13.62 -9.19
CA LEU A 17 7.21 14.96 -9.51
C LEU A 17 8.66 14.93 -10.02
N GLN A 18 9.50 14.09 -9.41
CA GLN A 18 10.88 13.90 -9.82
C GLN A 18 11.05 12.52 -10.44
N LYS A 19 11.36 12.49 -11.74
CA LYS A 19 11.64 11.25 -12.49
C LYS A 19 13.12 10.89 -12.42
N PRO A 20 13.47 9.60 -12.54
CA PRO A 20 14.87 9.17 -12.64
C PRO A 20 15.56 9.76 -13.90
N PRO A 21 16.90 9.82 -13.92
CA PRO A 21 17.83 9.33 -12.90
C PRO A 21 17.89 10.24 -11.66
N TYR A 22 17.85 9.64 -10.47
CA TYR A 22 18.02 10.35 -9.20
C TYR A 22 19.49 10.61 -8.93
N LYS A 23 19.82 11.80 -8.41
CA LYS A 23 21.16 12.13 -7.93
C LYS A 23 21.19 11.97 -6.42
N VAL A 24 22.02 11.05 -5.94
CA VAL A 24 22.21 10.77 -4.51
C VAL A 24 23.68 11.05 -4.18
N SER A 25 23.96 11.63 -3.00
CA SER A 25 25.33 11.82 -2.56
C SER A 25 25.98 10.47 -2.21
N GLN A 26 27.30 10.36 -2.39
CA GLN A 26 28.03 9.15 -2.02
C GLN A 26 27.84 8.81 -0.54
N THR A 27 27.81 9.82 0.33
CA THR A 27 27.57 9.65 1.78
C THR A 27 26.19 9.05 2.07
N ALA A 28 25.13 9.52 1.40
CA ALA A 28 23.79 8.98 1.61
C ALA A 28 23.66 7.53 1.13
N GLN A 29 24.31 7.20 0.00
CA GLN A 29 24.39 5.82 -0.48
C GLN A 29 25.11 4.92 0.53
N GLN A 30 26.28 5.34 1.02
CA GLN A 30 27.04 4.59 2.03
C GLN A 30 26.24 4.34 3.31
N ILE A 31 25.53 5.34 3.82
CA ILE A 31 24.66 5.17 5.00
C ILE A 31 23.58 4.13 4.69
N THR A 32 22.88 4.26 3.57
CA THR A 32 21.79 3.35 3.19
C THR A 32 22.26 1.91 3.00
N ASP A 33 23.46 1.71 2.45
CA ASP A 33 24.05 0.39 2.21
C ASP A 33 24.40 -0.35 3.51
N THR A 34 24.68 0.40 4.59
CA THR A 34 24.98 -0.16 5.93
C THR A 34 23.74 -0.54 6.73
N LEU A 35 22.57 -0.02 6.37
CA LEU A 35 21.32 -0.36 7.05
C LEU A 35 20.82 -1.73 6.56
N ASP A 36 20.80 -2.73 7.44
CA ASP A 36 20.25 -4.05 7.10
C ASP A 36 18.72 -4.06 7.00
N PHE A 37 18.07 -3.09 7.64
CA PHE A 37 16.62 -3.03 7.79
C PHE A 37 16.13 -1.59 7.77
N ILE A 38 15.42 -1.21 6.70
CA ILE A 38 14.70 0.06 6.59
C ILE A 38 13.21 -0.27 6.58
N ALA A 39 12.44 0.45 7.39
CA ALA A 39 10.99 0.30 7.42
C ALA A 39 10.30 1.64 7.21
N ASP A 40 9.30 1.63 6.34
CA ASP A 40 8.30 2.67 6.22
C ASP A 40 7.02 2.20 6.91
N LEU A 41 6.46 3.03 7.78
CA LEU A 41 5.34 2.66 8.65
C LEU A 41 3.98 3.15 8.15
N HIS A 42 3.89 3.67 6.92
CA HIS A 42 2.62 4.12 6.35
C HIS A 42 2.66 4.33 4.83
N CYS A 43 1.74 3.71 4.08
CA CYS A 43 1.50 4.07 2.68
C CYS A 43 0.09 3.70 2.20
N ASP A 44 -0.41 4.49 1.25
CA ASP A 44 -1.74 4.30 0.66
C ASP A 44 -1.71 3.54 -0.68
N ALA A 45 -0.66 2.76 -0.92
CA ALA A 45 -0.44 2.13 -2.22
C ALA A 45 -1.60 1.22 -2.66
N LEU A 46 -2.28 0.59 -1.70
CA LEU A 46 -3.40 -0.33 -1.93
C LEU A 46 -4.74 0.37 -2.22
N LEU A 47 -4.84 1.69 -1.98
CA LEU A 47 -6.02 2.48 -2.34
C LEU A 47 -6.28 2.41 -3.84
N TRP A 48 -5.22 2.27 -4.64
CA TRP A 48 -5.23 2.26 -6.10
C TRP A 48 -5.12 0.84 -6.65
N LYS A 49 -5.78 0.55 -7.78
CA LYS A 49 -5.77 -0.78 -8.43
C LYS A 49 -4.47 -1.02 -9.23
N ARG A 50 -3.35 -0.55 -8.68
CA ARG A 50 -2.02 -0.65 -9.27
C ARG A 50 -1.42 -2.02 -9.03
N ASN A 51 -0.69 -2.54 -10.01
CA ASN A 51 0.11 -3.74 -9.80
C ASN A 51 1.43 -3.36 -9.11
N LEU A 52 1.57 -3.71 -7.82
CA LEU A 52 2.74 -3.40 -7.01
C LEU A 52 3.95 -4.31 -7.29
N LEU A 53 3.83 -5.31 -8.15
CA LEU A 53 4.95 -6.13 -8.60
C LEU A 53 5.68 -5.53 -9.82
N LYS A 54 5.25 -4.35 -10.27
CA LYS A 54 5.82 -3.63 -11.41
C LYS A 54 6.23 -2.23 -11.01
N LYS A 55 7.37 -1.78 -11.53
CA LYS A 55 7.81 -0.38 -11.41
C LYS A 55 6.99 0.47 -12.38
N ASN A 56 6.08 1.29 -11.86
CA ASN A 56 5.19 2.15 -12.66
C ASN A 56 5.76 3.57 -12.80
N ASP A 57 5.40 4.34 -13.83
CA ASP A 57 5.85 5.73 -14.00
C ASP A 57 5.07 6.76 -13.12
N PHE A 58 4.22 6.26 -12.23
CA PHE A 58 3.33 6.96 -11.30
C PHE A 58 3.19 6.14 -10.03
N GLY A 59 2.86 6.78 -8.91
CA GLY A 59 2.98 6.17 -7.59
C GLY A 59 4.43 5.88 -7.21
N VAL A 60 4.75 6.03 -5.93
CA VAL A 60 6.14 5.93 -5.43
C VAL A 60 6.44 4.63 -4.67
N VAL A 61 5.41 3.86 -4.33
CA VAL A 61 5.55 2.55 -3.67
C VAL A 61 5.17 1.43 -4.63
N ASP A 62 6.14 0.53 -4.86
CA ASP A 62 6.00 -0.80 -5.45
C ASP A 62 7.15 -1.70 -4.97
N ILE A 63 6.95 -3.02 -5.02
CA ILE A 63 7.88 -4.03 -4.48
C ILE A 63 9.26 -3.96 -5.15
N PRO A 64 9.38 -3.80 -6.49
CA PRO A 64 10.68 -3.57 -7.12
C PRO A 64 11.43 -2.36 -6.55
N ARG A 65 10.75 -1.22 -6.36
CA ARG A 65 11.36 -0.02 -5.74
C ARG A 65 11.76 -0.24 -4.29
N MET A 66 10.94 -0.93 -3.51
CA MET A 66 11.28 -1.29 -2.13
C MET A 66 12.60 -2.08 -2.10
N ILE A 67 12.72 -3.10 -2.95
CA ILE A 67 13.93 -3.93 -3.03
C ILE A 67 15.15 -3.12 -3.51
N GLU A 68 14.99 -2.30 -4.56
CA GLU A 68 16.05 -1.43 -5.10
C GLU A 68 16.52 -0.40 -4.08
N GLY A 69 15.61 0.15 -3.28
CA GLY A 69 15.87 1.13 -2.23
C GLY A 69 16.31 0.55 -0.89
N ASN A 70 16.55 -0.77 -0.81
CA ASN A 70 16.87 -1.48 0.44
C ASN A 70 15.79 -1.37 1.54
N GLU A 71 14.54 -1.10 1.14
CA GLU A 71 13.40 -1.08 2.04
C GLU A 71 12.97 -2.52 2.36
N ALA A 72 13.07 -2.87 3.63
CA ALA A 72 12.80 -4.21 4.11
C ALA A 72 11.31 -4.42 4.42
N LEU A 73 10.64 -3.41 4.98
CA LEU A 73 9.28 -3.53 5.50
C LEU A 73 8.45 -2.27 5.22
N GLN A 74 7.25 -2.44 4.66
CA GLN A 74 6.27 -1.37 4.48
C GLN A 74 4.98 -1.68 5.26
N ALA A 75 4.45 -0.72 6.00
CA ALA A 75 3.06 -0.76 6.42
C ALA A 75 2.18 -0.32 5.24
N PHE A 76 1.31 -1.20 4.78
CA PHE A 76 0.30 -0.89 3.78
C PHE A 76 -1.00 -0.52 4.52
N THR A 77 -1.23 0.77 4.66
CA THR A 77 -2.37 1.30 5.39
C THR A 77 -3.61 1.35 4.50
N ILE A 78 -4.73 0.93 5.08
CA ILE A 78 -5.99 0.73 4.38
C ILE A 78 -6.86 1.97 4.57
N VAL A 79 -6.89 2.80 3.53
CA VAL A 79 -7.76 3.97 3.47
C VAL A 79 -9.16 3.53 3.04
N SER A 80 -10.12 3.61 3.96
CA SER A 80 -11.49 3.20 3.69
C SER A 80 -12.39 4.36 3.29
N LYS A 81 -12.16 5.58 3.80
CA LYS A 81 -13.01 6.76 3.55
C LYS A 81 -12.19 8.05 3.68
N VAL A 82 -12.44 8.99 2.77
CA VAL A 82 -11.83 10.33 2.82
C VAL A 82 -12.92 11.37 2.63
N PRO A 83 -13.09 12.34 3.56
CA PRO A 83 -14.00 13.46 3.37
C PRO A 83 -13.67 14.27 2.11
N LYS A 84 -14.68 14.82 1.45
CA LYS A 84 -14.49 15.78 0.35
C LYS A 84 -14.10 17.14 0.92
N ASN A 85 -13.28 17.90 0.17
CA ASN A 85 -12.89 19.28 0.49
C ASN A 85 -12.24 19.43 1.88
N MET A 86 -11.31 18.54 2.22
CA MET A 86 -10.63 18.57 3.51
C MET A 86 -9.82 19.85 3.72
N ASN A 87 -9.70 20.24 4.98
CA ASN A 87 -8.83 21.32 5.45
C ASN A 87 -8.19 20.92 6.79
N PHE A 88 -7.28 21.74 7.31
CA PHE A 88 -6.59 21.45 8.56
C PHE A 88 -7.42 21.70 9.83
N ASP A 89 -8.48 22.52 9.75
CA ASP A 89 -9.26 22.95 10.92
C ASP A 89 -10.35 21.94 11.29
N LYS A 90 -11.19 21.56 10.32
CA LYS A 90 -12.34 20.68 10.56
C LYS A 90 -12.72 19.88 9.32
N ASN A 91 -12.85 18.58 9.53
CA ASN A 91 -13.35 17.62 8.54
C ASN A 91 -14.51 16.81 9.14
N THR A 92 -15.51 16.45 8.33
CA THR A 92 -16.63 15.61 8.77
C THR A 92 -16.62 14.27 8.07
N GLY A 93 -17.21 13.25 8.70
CA GLY A 93 -17.34 11.92 8.11
C GLY A 93 -18.51 11.77 7.13
N GLU A 94 -19.20 12.84 6.74
CA GLU A 94 -20.47 12.76 5.98
C GLU A 94 -20.28 12.46 4.49
N THR A 95 -19.11 12.81 3.95
CA THR A 95 -18.83 12.65 2.52
C THR A 95 -17.73 11.62 2.27
N ASP A 96 -17.69 11.08 1.06
CA ASP A 96 -16.67 10.12 0.64
C ASP A 96 -16.13 10.47 -0.75
N ALA A 97 -14.85 10.81 -0.81
CA ALA A 97 -14.11 11.10 -2.04
C ALA A 97 -13.61 9.83 -2.74
N ILE A 98 -13.57 8.67 -2.07
CA ILE A 98 -12.99 7.41 -2.58
C ILE A 98 -13.99 6.61 -3.41
N THR A 99 -15.29 6.72 -3.15
CA THR A 99 -16.32 5.93 -3.86
C THR A 99 -16.23 6.09 -5.37
N LEU A 100 -16.10 7.32 -5.88
CA LEU A 100 -16.03 7.57 -7.32
C LEU A 100 -14.75 6.97 -7.95
N PRO A 101 -13.54 7.22 -7.41
CA PRO A 101 -12.34 6.47 -7.80
C PRO A 101 -12.52 4.95 -7.82
N TYR A 102 -13.12 4.37 -6.78
CA TYR A 102 -13.36 2.91 -6.72
C TYR A 102 -14.24 2.39 -7.86
N ILE A 103 -15.29 3.13 -8.20
CA ILE A 103 -16.17 2.81 -9.33
C ILE A 103 -15.38 2.90 -10.64
N LEU A 104 -14.63 3.99 -10.85
CA LEU A 104 -13.86 4.23 -12.08
C LEU A 104 -12.71 3.24 -12.26
N GLU A 105 -12.10 2.76 -11.18
CA GLU A 105 -11.10 1.68 -11.22
C GLU A 105 -11.71 0.30 -11.49
N GLY A 106 -13.04 0.18 -11.52
CA GLY A 106 -13.73 -1.09 -11.64
C GLY A 106 -13.37 -2.02 -10.49
N ARG A 107 -13.34 -1.49 -9.26
CA ARG A 107 -13.24 -2.30 -8.03
C ARG A 107 -14.54 -3.11 -7.85
N PRO A 108 -14.56 -4.21 -7.09
CA PRO A 108 -15.76 -5.01 -6.88
C PRO A 108 -16.97 -4.19 -6.38
N ILE A 109 -18.17 -4.42 -6.91
CA ILE A 109 -19.39 -3.64 -6.54
C ILE A 109 -19.62 -3.63 -5.03
N LYS A 110 -19.34 -4.76 -4.36
CA LYS A 110 -19.48 -4.90 -2.91
C LYS A 110 -18.61 -3.92 -2.10
N SER A 111 -17.53 -3.36 -2.66
CA SER A 111 -16.66 -2.40 -1.96
C SER A 111 -17.01 -0.93 -2.24
N TRP A 112 -17.99 -0.65 -3.10
CA TRP A 112 -18.30 0.73 -3.49
C TRP A 112 -18.93 1.52 -2.36
N PHE A 113 -19.85 0.94 -1.60
CA PHE A 113 -20.58 1.63 -0.52
C PHE A 113 -20.46 0.94 0.84
N ASN A 114 -19.80 -0.22 0.91
CA ASN A 114 -19.50 -0.92 2.15
C ASN A 114 -18.00 -0.77 2.46
N LEU A 115 -17.70 0.01 3.49
CA LEU A 115 -16.32 0.39 3.85
C LEU A 115 -15.52 -0.79 4.39
N THR A 116 -16.19 -1.75 5.05
CA THR A 116 -15.57 -3.00 5.51
C THR A 116 -15.16 -3.87 4.32
N GLN A 117 -16.05 -4.06 3.33
CA GLN A 117 -15.71 -4.76 2.10
C GLN A 117 -14.65 -4.02 1.28
N ARG A 118 -14.63 -2.69 1.34
CA ARG A 118 -13.58 -1.86 0.75
C ARG A 118 -12.22 -2.14 1.35
N ALA A 119 -12.14 -2.19 2.68
CA ALA A 119 -10.92 -2.55 3.37
C ALA A 119 -10.46 -3.96 2.99
N LEU A 120 -11.37 -4.95 3.02
CA LEU A 120 -11.05 -6.34 2.64
C LEU A 120 -10.50 -6.48 1.22
N VAL A 121 -11.06 -5.74 0.25
CA VAL A 121 -10.55 -5.76 -1.14
C VAL A 121 -9.09 -5.31 -1.21
N GLN A 122 -8.70 -4.33 -0.38
CA GLN A 122 -7.31 -3.86 -0.32
C GLN A 122 -6.41 -4.90 0.37
N CYS A 123 -6.84 -5.45 1.51
CA CYS A 123 -6.11 -6.52 2.21
C CYS A 123 -5.85 -7.73 1.30
N GLN A 124 -6.89 -8.15 0.55
CA GLN A 124 -6.80 -9.26 -0.41
C GLN A 124 -5.83 -8.96 -1.55
N ALA A 125 -5.74 -7.71 -2.00
CA ALA A 125 -4.79 -7.32 -3.04
C ALA A 125 -3.33 -7.48 -2.56
N LEU A 126 -3.01 -7.12 -1.32
CA LEU A 126 -1.67 -7.31 -0.77
C LEU A 126 -1.29 -8.78 -0.67
N GLN A 127 -2.20 -9.61 -0.14
CA GLN A 127 -2.00 -11.05 -0.06
C GLN A 127 -1.78 -11.65 -1.45
N HIS A 128 -2.59 -11.25 -2.43
CA HIS A 128 -2.44 -11.67 -3.81
C HIS A 128 -1.05 -11.33 -4.39
N PHE A 129 -0.52 -10.13 -4.12
CA PHE A 129 0.84 -9.77 -4.55
C PHE A 129 1.90 -10.66 -3.92
N ALA A 130 1.78 -11.00 -2.64
CA ALA A 130 2.71 -11.93 -2.00
C ALA A 130 2.66 -13.31 -2.66
N ASP A 131 1.45 -13.83 -2.89
CA ASP A 131 1.23 -15.17 -3.47
C ASP A 131 1.86 -15.30 -4.87
N ILE A 132 1.80 -14.24 -5.69
CA ILE A 132 2.34 -14.25 -7.06
C ILE A 132 3.71 -13.57 -7.20
N SER A 133 4.35 -13.21 -6.08
CA SER A 133 5.65 -12.51 -6.08
C SER A 133 6.85 -13.41 -6.42
N ASN A 134 6.64 -14.72 -6.58
CA ASN A 134 7.72 -15.71 -6.70
C ASN A 134 8.73 -15.63 -5.53
N GLY A 135 8.23 -15.46 -4.31
CA GLY A 135 9.04 -15.39 -3.09
C GLY A 135 9.80 -14.08 -2.91
N LYS A 136 9.46 -13.02 -3.67
CA LYS A 136 10.04 -11.68 -3.55
C LYS A 136 9.35 -10.82 -2.50
N PHE A 137 8.12 -11.13 -2.13
CA PHE A 137 7.35 -10.35 -1.17
C PHE A 137 6.61 -11.24 -0.15
N PHE A 138 6.61 -10.81 1.12
CA PHE A 138 6.00 -11.54 2.23
C PHE A 138 5.01 -10.64 2.99
N VAL A 139 3.83 -11.18 3.34
CA VAL A 139 2.91 -10.50 4.26
C VAL A 139 3.20 -10.96 5.68
N ILE A 140 3.50 -10.02 6.57
CA ILE A 140 3.75 -10.25 7.98
C ILE A 140 2.43 -10.16 8.74
N LYS A 141 2.06 -11.21 9.47
CA LYS A 141 0.84 -11.28 10.28
C LYS A 141 1.13 -11.45 11.77
N SER A 142 2.35 -11.85 12.11
CA SER A 142 2.78 -12.13 13.46
C SER A 142 4.23 -11.71 13.72
N LYS A 143 4.59 -11.66 15.01
CA LYS A 143 5.98 -11.50 15.44
C LYS A 143 6.89 -12.58 14.84
N THR A 144 6.41 -13.82 14.79
CA THR A 144 7.17 -14.96 14.26
C THR A 144 7.44 -14.79 12.76
N ASP A 145 6.45 -14.31 11.98
CA ASP A 145 6.66 -14.03 10.56
C ASP A 145 7.73 -12.97 10.35
N LEU A 146 7.70 -11.90 11.16
CA LEU A 146 8.69 -10.83 11.10
C LEU A 146 10.09 -11.34 11.40
N GLN A 147 10.25 -12.14 12.46
CA GLN A 147 11.53 -12.74 12.83
C GLN A 147 12.06 -13.65 11.71
N ASN A 148 11.20 -14.51 11.16
CA ASN A 148 11.55 -15.40 10.05
C ASN A 148 11.97 -14.61 8.80
N PHE A 149 11.29 -13.50 8.50
CA PHE A 149 11.63 -12.62 7.40
C PHE A 149 13.00 -11.94 7.61
N ILE A 150 13.25 -11.40 8.81
CA ILE A 150 14.54 -10.78 9.16
C ILE A 150 15.68 -11.79 8.98
N GLU A 151 15.53 -13.02 9.47
CA GLU A 151 16.54 -14.07 9.31
C GLU A 151 16.77 -14.44 7.83
N LYS A 152 15.70 -14.57 7.04
CA LYS A 152 15.81 -14.81 5.58
C LYS A 152 16.55 -13.68 4.88
N ARG A 153 16.31 -12.43 5.27
CA ARG A 153 16.88 -11.24 4.63
C ARG A 153 18.39 -11.11 4.85
N LYS A 154 18.93 -11.60 5.99
CA LYS A 154 20.39 -11.57 6.27
C LYS A 154 21.23 -12.13 5.12
N ASN A 155 20.71 -13.16 4.42
CA ASN A 155 21.40 -13.80 3.30
C ASN A 155 20.80 -13.43 1.93
N ASN A 156 19.75 -12.61 1.88
CA ASN A 156 19.06 -12.24 0.66
C ASN A 156 18.37 -10.87 0.80
N ARG A 157 19.04 -9.79 0.40
CA ARG A 157 18.44 -8.45 0.37
C ARG A 157 17.44 -8.24 -0.79
N GLN A 158 17.27 -9.24 -1.68
CA GLN A 158 16.41 -9.18 -2.87
C GLN A 158 14.97 -9.66 -2.61
N ILE A 159 14.47 -9.41 -1.41
CA ILE A 159 13.10 -9.68 -0.97
C ILE A 159 12.58 -8.43 -0.25
N ALA A 160 11.28 -8.30 -0.03
CA ALA A 160 10.71 -7.28 0.83
C ALA A 160 9.51 -7.86 1.59
N ALA A 161 9.03 -7.16 2.60
CA ALA A 161 7.84 -7.54 3.33
C ALA A 161 6.91 -6.35 3.55
N GLY A 162 5.67 -6.66 3.91
CA GLY A 162 4.74 -5.66 4.39
C GLY A 162 3.70 -6.22 5.32
N TYR A 163 3.02 -5.33 6.03
CA TYR A 163 1.90 -5.69 6.90
C TYR A 163 0.74 -4.73 6.67
N LEU A 164 -0.45 -5.15 7.07
CA LEU A 164 -1.67 -4.36 6.92
C LEU A 164 -1.91 -3.51 8.16
N GLY A 165 -2.30 -2.25 7.95
CA GLY A 165 -2.83 -1.38 9.00
C GLY A 165 -4.16 -0.78 8.57
N ILE A 166 -5.11 -0.58 9.48
CA ILE A 166 -6.36 0.13 9.17
C ILE A 166 -6.17 1.62 9.46
N GLU A 167 -6.39 2.48 8.46
CA GLU A 167 -6.41 3.93 8.65
C GLU A 167 -7.86 4.41 8.83
N GLY A 168 -8.22 4.66 10.08
CA GLY A 168 -9.55 5.13 10.47
C GLY A 168 -10.58 4.01 10.64
N MET A 169 -11.31 4.07 11.76
CA MET A 169 -12.31 3.06 12.14
C MET A 169 -13.58 3.09 11.27
N HIS A 170 -13.66 3.96 10.26
CA HIS A 170 -14.72 3.92 9.26
C HIS A 170 -14.81 2.55 8.57
N ALA A 171 -13.70 1.81 8.48
CA ALA A 171 -13.66 0.44 7.99
C ALA A 171 -14.54 -0.53 8.80
N LEU A 172 -14.90 -0.21 10.04
CA LEU A 172 -15.82 -1.00 10.85
C LEU A 172 -17.29 -0.75 10.50
N SER A 173 -17.62 0.28 9.72
CA SER A 173 -18.99 0.64 9.35
C SER A 173 -19.95 0.74 10.56
N GLY A 174 -19.45 1.20 11.71
CA GLY A 174 -20.22 1.32 12.97
C GLY A 174 -20.49 -0.01 13.69
N LYS A 175 -19.90 -1.14 13.27
CA LYS A 175 -20.11 -2.46 13.87
C LYS A 175 -18.81 -3.02 14.41
N LEU A 176 -18.69 -3.15 15.74
CA LEU A 176 -17.49 -3.68 16.40
C LEU A 176 -17.17 -5.13 15.99
N THR A 177 -18.19 -5.93 15.66
CA THR A 177 -18.00 -7.30 15.15
C THR A 177 -17.17 -7.36 13.87
N ASN A 178 -17.03 -6.24 13.12
CA ASN A 178 -16.16 -6.18 11.96
C ASN A 178 -14.67 -6.15 12.30
N ILE A 179 -14.28 -6.03 13.59
CA ILE A 179 -12.90 -6.21 14.01
C ILE A 179 -12.44 -7.64 13.68
N GLU A 180 -13.25 -8.65 14.03
CA GLU A 180 -12.94 -10.06 13.75
C GLU A 180 -12.89 -10.37 12.25
N VAL A 181 -13.57 -9.57 11.43
CA VAL A 181 -13.56 -9.70 9.97
C VAL A 181 -12.27 -9.15 9.35
N LEU A 182 -11.67 -8.13 9.99
CA LEU A 182 -10.51 -7.41 9.47
C LEU A 182 -9.17 -7.84 10.09
N TYR A 183 -9.20 -8.50 11.26
CA TYR A 183 -8.05 -9.04 11.98
C TYR A 183 -7.64 -10.41 11.41
#